data_AF-A0A4V1VG22-F1
#
_entry.id   AF-A0A4V1VG22-F1
#
_cell.length_a   1.000
_cell.length_b   1.000
_cell.length_c   1.000
_cell.angle_alpha   90.00
_cell.angle_beta   90.00
_cell.angle_gamma   90.00
#
_symmetry.space_group_name_H-M   'P 1'
#
loop_
_entity.id
_entity.type
_entity.pdbx_description
1 polymer ?
#
loop_
_entity_poly.entity_id
_entity_poly.type
_entity_poly.pdbx_seq_one_letter_code
_entity_poly.pdbx_strand_id
1 'polypeptide(L)'
;GGEKIIAWWKAHGRDPREKLLIFSDGLDTDMIEEAYHHFHGRVRMSFGWGTNLTNDFAGVSPFPNPQLDPISLVCKVSEADGHPAVKLSDNPEKATGTPEEIARYLRVFGDKGRVSHAVTV
;
A
#
# COMPACT_ATOMS: atom_id res chain seq x y z
N GLY A 1 8.22 4.58 -1.28
CA GLY A 1 8.70 3.26 -0.83
C GLY A 1 9.92 2.78 -1.61
N GLY A 2 9.79 2.57 -2.92
CA GLY A 2 10.81 1.94 -3.76
C GLY A 2 12.23 2.52 -3.64
N GLU A 3 12.39 3.85 -3.67
CA GLU A 3 13.71 4.49 -3.51
C GLU A 3 14.43 4.10 -2.21
N LYS A 4 13.70 4.06 -1.09
CA LYS A 4 14.26 3.68 0.21
C LYS A 4 14.76 2.23 0.19
N ILE A 5 14.01 1.34 -0.46
CA ILE A 5 14.36 -0.08 -0.56
C ILE A 5 15.58 -0.28 -1.49
N ILE A 6 15.63 0.41 -2.63
CA ILE A 6 16.79 0.39 -3.54
C ILE A 6 18.05 0.91 -2.83
N ALA A 7 17.96 2.03 -2.13
CA ALA A 7 19.06 2.57 -1.35
C ALA A 7 19.53 1.58 -0.26
N TRP A 8 18.58 0.93 0.41
CA TRP A 8 18.88 -0.09 1.41
C TRP A 8 19.64 -1.28 0.82
N TRP A 9 19.22 -1.83 -0.33
CA TRP A 9 19.96 -2.92 -0.99
C TRP A 9 21.38 -2.51 -1.38
N LYS A 10 21.54 -1.32 -1.97
CA LYS A 10 22.86 -0.78 -2.33
C LYS A 10 23.77 -0.64 -1.12
N ALA A 11 23.26 -0.13 0.00
CA ALA A 11 24.01 -0.01 1.26
C ALA A 11 24.47 -1.37 1.82
N HIS A 12 23.78 -2.46 1.46
CA HIS A 12 24.12 -3.84 1.86
C HIS A 12 24.84 -4.62 0.76
N GLY A 13 25.39 -3.93 -0.25
CA GLY A 13 26.16 -4.56 -1.33
C GLY A 13 25.33 -5.52 -2.21
N ARG A 14 24.01 -5.34 -2.27
CA ARG A 14 23.10 -6.13 -3.10
C ARG A 14 22.71 -5.34 -4.34
N ASP A 15 22.78 -5.97 -5.52
CA ASP A 15 22.31 -5.37 -6.76
C ASP A 15 20.78 -5.32 -6.79
N PRO A 16 20.14 -4.13 -6.82
CA PRO A 16 18.69 -4.01 -6.91
C PRO A 16 18.11 -4.61 -8.20
N ARG A 17 18.89 -4.69 -9.29
CA ARG A 17 18.42 -5.23 -10.58
C ARG A 17 18.10 -6.72 -10.51
N GLU A 18 18.64 -7.42 -9.52
CA GLU A 18 18.33 -8.82 -9.23
C GLU A 18 17.11 -9.00 -8.32
N LYS A 19 16.56 -7.91 -7.78
CA LYS A 19 15.44 -7.90 -6.85
C LYS A 19 14.16 -7.48 -7.55
N LEU A 20 13.03 -7.84 -6.94
CA LEU A 20 11.69 -7.54 -7.42
C LEU A 20 11.00 -6.59 -6.43
N LEU A 21 10.51 -5.46 -6.94
CA LEU A 21 9.49 -4.67 -6.26
C LEU A 21 8.13 -5.03 -6.83
N ILE A 22 7.17 -5.25 -5.93
CA ILE A 22 5.77 -5.48 -6.28
C ILE A 22 4.99 -4.28 -5.78
N PHE A 23 4.44 -3.49 -6.70
CA PHE A 23 3.55 -2.39 -6.40
C PHE A 23 2.12 -2.90 -6.48
N SER A 24 1.29 -2.65 -5.46
CA SER A 24 -0.05 -3.27 -5.40
C SER A 24 -1.08 -2.49 -4.56
N ASP A 25 -0.79 -1.26 -4.18
CA ASP A 25 -1.68 -0.45 -3.33
C ASP A 25 -2.51 0.49 -4.20
N GLY A 26 -3.73 0.08 -4.56
CA GLY A 26 -4.72 0.95 -5.21
C GLY A 26 -4.29 1.55 -6.55
N LEU A 27 -3.54 0.80 -7.37
CA LEU A 27 -2.98 1.31 -8.62
C LEU A 27 -4.05 1.64 -9.67
N ASP A 28 -3.90 2.78 -10.33
CA ASP A 28 -4.48 3.10 -11.64
C ASP A 28 -3.39 3.03 -12.74
N THR A 29 -3.78 3.31 -13.99
CA THR A 29 -2.85 3.26 -15.14
C THR A 29 -1.74 4.30 -15.03
N ASP A 30 -2.06 5.52 -14.59
CA ASP A 30 -1.11 6.63 -14.53
C ASP A 30 -0.03 6.34 -13.48
N MET A 31 -0.42 5.80 -12.32
CA MET A 31 0.49 5.35 -11.28
C MET A 31 1.39 4.21 -11.74
N ILE A 32 0.86 3.26 -12.53
CA ILE A 32 1.64 2.15 -13.10
C ILE A 32 2.69 2.69 -14.08
N GLU A 33 2.30 3.59 -14.99
CA GLU A 33 3.20 4.20 -15.97
C GLU A 33 4.28 5.04 -15.29
N GLU A 34 3.90 5.89 -14.32
CA GLU A 34 4.84 6.71 -13.55
C GLU A 34 5.87 5.82 -12.84
N ALA A 35 5.40 4.80 -12.11
CA ALA A 35 6.27 3.88 -11.41
C ALA A 35 7.18 3.09 -12.38
N TYR A 36 6.64 2.63 -13.52
CA TYR A 36 7.41 1.96 -14.54
C TYR A 36 8.56 2.85 -15.03
N HIS A 37 8.26 4.07 -15.50
CA HIS A 37 9.27 4.98 -16.02
C HIS A 37 10.29 5.38 -14.96
N HIS A 38 9.87 5.55 -13.71
CA HIS A 38 10.75 5.93 -12.62
C HIS A 38 11.76 4.83 -12.23
N PHE A 39 11.35 3.55 -12.30
CA PHE A 39 12.13 2.42 -11.82
C PHE A 39 12.70 1.52 -12.92
N HIS A 40 12.33 1.76 -14.19
CA HIS A 40 12.82 0.99 -15.33
C HIS A 40 14.35 0.94 -15.39
N GLY A 41 14.90 -0.27 -15.60
CA GLY A 41 16.34 -0.51 -15.64
C GLY A 41 17.06 -0.47 -14.27
N ARG A 42 16.39 -0.02 -13.21
CA ARG A 42 16.98 0.12 -11.86
C ARG A 42 16.67 -1.07 -10.96
N VAL A 43 15.53 -1.73 -11.17
CA VAL A 43 15.00 -2.86 -10.39
C VAL A 43 13.97 -3.62 -11.23
N ARG A 44 13.72 -4.90 -10.96
CA ARG A 44 12.59 -5.61 -11.59
C ARG A 44 11.28 -5.17 -10.93
N MET A 45 10.23 -5.11 -11.73
CA MET A 45 8.92 -4.64 -11.28
C MET A 45 7.83 -5.65 -11.58
N SER A 46 6.83 -5.68 -10.71
CA SER A 46 5.52 -6.29 -10.95
C SER A 46 4.44 -5.39 -10.38
N PHE A 47 3.26 -5.39 -11.00
CA PHE A 47 2.13 -4.56 -10.63
C PHE A 47 0.93 -5.46 -10.32
N GLY A 48 0.47 -5.43 -9.08
CA GLY A 48 -0.77 -6.07 -8.65
C GLY A 48 -1.93 -5.10 -8.86
N TRP A 49 -2.68 -5.28 -9.94
CA TRP A 49 -3.78 -4.40 -10.30
C TRP A 49 -5.12 -4.99 -9.86
N GLY A 50 -5.74 -4.36 -8.86
CA GLY A 50 -6.94 -4.83 -8.15
C GLY A 50 -8.21 -4.11 -8.58
N THR A 51 -8.80 -3.32 -7.68
CA THR A 51 -10.12 -2.66 -7.86
C THR A 51 -10.28 -1.97 -9.21
N ASN A 52 -9.33 -1.11 -9.61
CA ASN A 52 -9.37 -0.40 -10.89
C ASN A 52 -9.33 -1.32 -12.13
N LEU A 53 -8.85 -2.56 -12.01
CA LEU A 53 -8.88 -3.53 -13.10
C LEU A 53 -10.22 -4.28 -13.14
N THR A 54 -10.74 -4.68 -11.98
CA THR A 54 -11.83 -5.67 -11.90
C THR A 54 -13.19 -5.09 -11.51
N ASN A 55 -13.24 -3.84 -11.05
CA ASN A 55 -14.43 -3.18 -10.55
C ASN A 55 -14.41 -1.67 -10.85
N ASP A 56 -13.97 -1.27 -12.04
CA ASP A 56 -14.08 0.11 -12.50
C ASP A 56 -15.30 0.27 -13.42
N PHE A 57 -16.34 0.91 -12.89
CA PHE A 57 -17.57 1.27 -13.62
C PHE A 57 -17.69 2.79 -13.79
N ALA A 58 -16.62 3.55 -13.57
CA ALA A 58 -16.65 5.00 -13.71
C ALA A 58 -17.08 5.41 -15.13
N GLY A 59 -18.03 6.35 -15.22
CA GLY A 59 -18.52 6.85 -16.51
C GLY A 59 -19.39 5.87 -17.33
N VAL A 60 -19.66 4.65 -16.83
CA VAL A 60 -20.50 3.67 -17.53
C VAL A 60 -21.98 4.07 -17.52
N SER A 61 -22.45 4.71 -16.44
CA SER A 61 -23.84 5.16 -16.32
C SER A 61 -24.04 6.53 -17.00
N PRO A 62 -25.12 6.72 -17.80
CA PRO A 62 -25.43 8.00 -18.44
C PRO A 62 -25.87 9.09 -17.44
N PHE A 63 -26.16 8.70 -16.20
CA PHE A 63 -26.52 9.59 -15.09
C PHE A 63 -25.68 9.25 -13.86
N PRO A 64 -25.48 10.18 -12.91
CA PRO A 64 -24.78 9.90 -11.66
C PRO A 64 -25.39 8.69 -10.93
N ASN A 65 -24.58 7.65 -10.71
CA ASN A 65 -25.01 6.42 -10.04
C ASN A 65 -23.96 5.94 -9.03
N PRO A 66 -24.04 6.38 -7.76
CA PRO A 66 -23.08 6.00 -6.72
C PRO A 66 -23.17 4.52 -6.32
N GLN A 67 -24.19 3.78 -6.77
CA GLN A 67 -24.27 2.34 -6.51
C GLN A 67 -23.25 1.54 -7.32
N LEU A 68 -22.64 2.15 -8.34
CA LEU A 68 -21.55 1.57 -9.12
C LEU A 68 -20.17 1.88 -8.54
N ASP A 69 -20.09 2.70 -7.49
CA ASP A 69 -18.83 2.97 -6.81
C ASP A 69 -18.37 1.69 -6.08
N PRO A 70 -17.07 1.34 -6.14
CA PRO A 70 -16.55 0.17 -5.44
C PRO A 70 -16.76 0.27 -3.94
N ILE A 71 -17.24 -0.82 -3.33
CA ILE A 71 -17.39 -0.88 -1.88
C ILE A 71 -16.04 -1.05 -1.19
N SER A 72 -15.80 -0.29 -0.12
CA SER A 72 -14.64 -0.47 0.76
C SER A 72 -14.92 -1.51 1.84
N LEU A 73 -14.62 -2.78 1.55
CA LEU A 73 -14.76 -3.89 2.50
C LEU A 73 -13.39 -4.50 2.81
N VAL A 74 -13.12 -4.79 4.09
CA VAL A 74 -11.89 -5.46 4.52
C VAL A 74 -12.20 -6.59 5.51
N CYS A 75 -11.40 -7.65 5.45
CA CYS A 75 -11.32 -8.68 6.48
C CYS A 75 -9.88 -8.68 7.02
N LYS A 76 -9.72 -8.48 8.32
CA LYS A 76 -8.41 -8.34 8.97
C LYS A 76 -8.35 -9.26 10.19
N VAL A 77 -7.16 -9.76 10.48
CA VAL A 77 -6.90 -10.45 11.75
C VAL A 77 -7.12 -9.45 12.89
N SER A 78 -8.02 -9.79 13.82
CA SER A 78 -8.32 -8.99 15.00
C SER A 78 -7.56 -9.46 16.24
N GLU A 79 -7.28 -10.76 16.34
CA GLU A 79 -6.70 -11.39 17.52
C GLU A 79 -5.87 -12.63 17.13
N ALA A 80 -4.83 -12.92 17.91
CA ALA A 80 -4.14 -14.20 17.91
C ALA A 80 -3.88 -14.66 19.35
N ASP A 81 -4.34 -15.86 19.70
CA ASP A 81 -4.13 -16.46 21.02
C ASP A 81 -4.59 -15.55 22.19
N GLY A 82 -5.77 -14.93 22.08
CA GLY A 82 -6.29 -14.00 23.10
C GLY A 82 -5.64 -12.62 23.11
N HIS A 83 -4.69 -12.33 22.22
CA HIS A 83 -3.98 -11.05 22.16
C HIS A 83 -4.41 -10.23 20.93
N PRO A 84 -4.73 -8.92 21.08
CA PRO A 84 -5.14 -8.09 19.95
C PRO A 84 -4.05 -7.95 18.89
N ALA A 85 -4.43 -8.08 17.62
CA ALA A 85 -3.52 -7.90 16.49
C ALA A 85 -3.46 -6.42 16.05
N VAL A 86 -2.28 -6.00 15.59
CA VAL A 86 -2.04 -4.62 15.12
C VAL A 86 -1.33 -4.62 13.76
N LYS A 87 -1.73 -3.68 12.90
CA LYS A 87 -0.98 -3.27 11.71
C LYS A 87 -0.78 -1.76 11.76
N LEU A 88 0.47 -1.30 11.81
CA LEU A 88 0.77 0.15 11.88
C LEU A 88 0.70 0.86 10.53
N SER A 89 1.17 0.23 9.44
CA SER A 89 1.30 0.86 8.11
C SER A 89 2.29 2.05 8.06
N ASP A 90 2.87 2.31 6.89
CA ASP A 90 3.62 3.55 6.62
C ASP A 90 2.71 4.78 6.53
N ASN A 91 1.41 4.57 6.30
CA ASN A 91 0.37 5.59 6.39
C ASN A 91 -0.39 5.44 7.72
N PRO A 92 -0.32 6.42 8.65
CA PRO A 92 -1.06 6.39 9.90
C PRO A 92 -2.56 6.18 9.74
N GLU A 93 -3.17 6.71 8.68
CA GLU A 93 -4.61 6.55 8.40
C GLU A 93 -5.02 5.11 8.08
N LYS A 94 -4.05 4.25 7.72
CA LYS A 94 -4.27 2.82 7.44
C LYS A 94 -3.96 1.91 8.64
N ALA A 95 -3.68 2.47 9.82
CA ALA A 95 -3.41 1.69 11.02
C ALA A 95 -4.67 0.94 11.49
N THR A 96 -4.50 -0.29 12.00
CA THR A 96 -5.59 -1.08 12.60
C THR A 96 -5.16 -1.79 13.86
N GLY A 97 -6.10 -1.93 14.80
CA GLY A 97 -5.90 -2.45 16.14
C GLY A 97 -6.59 -1.53 17.16
N THR A 98 -6.51 -1.87 18.45
CA THR A 98 -6.98 -0.96 19.49
C THR A 98 -6.03 0.24 19.62
N PRO A 99 -6.52 1.44 19.99
CA PRO A 99 -5.66 2.61 20.17
C PRO A 99 -4.49 2.37 21.14
N GLU A 100 -4.74 1.60 22.20
CA GLU A 100 -3.74 1.27 23.22
C GLU A 100 -2.60 0.43 22.66
N GLU A 101 -2.94 -0.59 21.85
CA GLU A 101 -1.97 -1.48 21.23
C GLU A 101 -1.21 -0.79 20.09
N ILE A 102 -1.87 0.06 19.31
CA ILE A 102 -1.21 0.92 18.32
C ILE A 102 -0.18 1.81 19.02
N ALA A 103 -0.57 2.49 20.11
CA ALA A 103 0.33 3.34 20.88
C ALA A 103 1.49 2.54 21.49
N ARG A 104 1.24 1.32 21.97
CA ARG A 104 2.27 0.41 22.47
C ARG A 104 3.30 0.08 21.39
N TYR A 105 2.87 -0.34 20.22
CA TYR A 105 3.77 -0.69 19.13
C TYR A 105 4.54 0.52 18.57
N LEU A 106 3.93 1.72 18.59
CA LEU A 106 4.64 2.95 18.22
C LEU A 106 5.74 3.34 19.20
N ARG A 107 5.58 3.07 20.50
CA ARG A 107 6.68 3.26 21.47
C ARG A 107 7.87 2.31 21.21
N VAL A 108 7.60 1.11 20.70
CA VAL A 108 8.63 0.09 20.43
C VAL A 108 9.35 0.37 19.11
N PHE A 109 8.62 0.61 18.02
CA PHE A 109 9.19 0.73 16.67
C PHE A 109 9.44 2.18 16.22
N GLY A 110 8.84 3.15 16.93
CA GLY A 110 8.85 4.55 16.53
C GLY A 110 7.86 4.88 15.42
N ASP A 111 7.78 6.17 15.11
CA ASP A 111 6.84 6.74 14.12
C ASP A 111 7.55 7.43 12.94
N LYS A 112 8.88 7.42 12.94
CA LYS A 112 9.68 8.19 11.99
C LYS A 112 9.46 7.72 10.56
N GLY A 113 9.08 8.64 9.69
CA GLY A 113 8.96 8.41 8.26
C GLY A 113 7.60 7.83 7.83
N ARG A 114 6.65 7.71 8.76
CA ARG A 114 5.23 7.50 8.46
C ARG A 114 4.64 8.82 7.96
N VAL A 115 3.85 8.76 6.88
CA VAL A 115 3.31 9.95 6.20
C VAL A 115 1.84 9.71 5.88
N SER A 116 0.97 10.55 6.45
CA SER A 116 -0.47 10.50 6.15
C SER A 116 -0.73 10.89 4.70
N HIS A 117 -1.59 10.11 4.06
CA HIS A 117 -2.17 10.41 2.75
C HIS A 117 -3.57 9.82 2.70
N ALA A 118 -4.41 10.34 1.81
CA ALA A 118 -5.79 9.89 1.66
C ALA A 118 -5.84 8.39 1.35
N VAL A 119 -6.80 7.69 1.98
CA VAL A 119 -7.10 6.30 1.66
C VAL A 119 -8.20 6.33 0.60
N THR A 120 -7.83 5.99 -0.62
CA THR A 120 -8.75 5.82 -1.74
C THR A 120 -9.14 4.36 -1.89
N VAL A 121 -10.28 4.13 -2.52
CA VAL A 121 -10.88 2.81 -2.79
C VAL A 121 -10.86 2.59 -4.29
#